data_AF-I3R9G3-F1
#
_entry.id   AF-I3R9G3-F1
#
_cell.length_a   1.000
_cell.length_b   1.000
_cell.length_c   1.000
_cell.angle_alpha   90.00
_cell.angle_beta   90.00
_cell.angle_gamma   90.00
#
_symmetry.space_group_name_H-M   'P 1'
#
loop_
_entity.id
_entity.type
_entity.pdbx_description
1 polymer ?
#
loop_
_entity_poly.entity_id
_entity_poly.type
_entity_poly.pdbx_seq_one_letter_code
_entity_poly.pdbx_strand_id
1 'polypeptide(L)'
;MTQNRRTYLRNVSALVTSVAGVGAASTAVSAESPPKWDETTLYEKGDRVTYEGYIWEADIASRNAEPSTDSAYWTKVGPDDGGDDESLTAAFTIDDATVTPGTSVSFDASESTGTVDTYDWSFTDGASASGKTVSHSFESTGSYGVKLTVTGSDGATDTTDKTVTVESSDGGGTPTGSLPSNVFAPYDHVSTNSETAPIDHAKKAGTNYFHLAFVLAGPDGKPAWDGDSNQLVGESSVGGYIDDIHAAGGEVIIAFGGAAGPYLADGTDDPAVLADHFETVVDAYGATHLDIDEEAFAMSTVKRRNEALAMLQERRPEVSVSFTLPTSTKGLTAQGKDVLQDAIDKGVTIDTVNIMTMNYGWVEPSGDIVTQSASNLHDDLGTLFPDKSAGERWSMVGITPMIGVNNVGGKFTQADAKQVLTFAQDNDIGLLSFWSIDRDNGTGSGEVSPVKSGIDQEPYEFSSIFAPFTSE
;
A
#
# COMPACT_ATOMS: atom_id res chain seq x y z
N MET A 1 -63.52 8.73 -2.10
CA MET A 1 -63.22 7.55 -2.93
C MET A 1 -61.79 7.16 -2.64
N THR A 2 -61.68 6.06 -1.92
CA THR A 2 -60.56 5.62 -1.10
C THR A 2 -59.56 4.85 -1.97
N GLN A 3 -58.28 5.19 -1.91
CA GLN A 3 -57.21 4.40 -2.52
C GLN A 3 -57.03 3.09 -1.75
N ASN A 4 -56.99 1.99 -2.50
CA ASN A 4 -56.86 0.62 -1.99
C ASN A 4 -55.50 0.37 -1.33
N ARG A 5 -55.48 0.21 0.00
CA ARG A 5 -54.45 -0.52 0.76
C ARG A 5 -54.63 -2.02 0.51
N ARG A 6 -53.91 -2.62 -0.43
CA ARG A 6 -54.04 -4.06 -0.75
C ARG A 6 -52.72 -4.84 -0.89
N THR A 7 -51.63 -4.38 -0.27
CA THR A 7 -50.30 -5.03 -0.45
C THR A 7 -49.58 -5.45 0.84
N TYR A 8 -50.22 -5.37 2.00
CA TYR A 8 -49.64 -5.90 3.24
C TYR A 8 -50.65 -6.84 3.86
N LEU A 9 -50.46 -8.16 3.73
CA LEU A 9 -51.07 -9.23 4.57
C LEU A 9 -50.69 -10.65 4.07
N ARG A 10 -49.58 -10.84 3.35
CA ARG A 10 -49.09 -12.19 3.00
C ARG A 10 -47.61 -12.34 3.31
N ASN A 11 -47.31 -12.66 4.57
CA ASN A 11 -46.02 -13.25 4.93
C ASN A 11 -46.13 -14.78 4.90
N VAL A 12 -45.55 -15.34 3.84
CA VAL A 12 -44.85 -16.61 3.69
C VAL A 12 -45.32 -17.83 4.51
N SER A 13 -45.97 -18.77 3.81
CA SER A 13 -45.82 -20.20 4.09
C SER A 13 -45.38 -20.89 2.79
N ALA A 14 -44.07 -20.93 2.56
CA ALA A 14 -43.46 -21.82 1.59
C ALA A 14 -42.75 -22.94 2.36
N LEU A 15 -43.43 -24.08 2.47
CA LEU A 15 -42.89 -25.31 3.02
C LEU A 15 -41.83 -25.84 2.03
N VAL A 16 -40.54 -25.63 2.32
CA VAL A 16 -39.44 -26.26 1.59
C VAL A 16 -39.45 -27.74 1.93
N THR A 17 -39.74 -28.57 0.94
CA THR A 17 -39.49 -30.01 1.02
C THR A 17 -37.98 -30.22 0.91
N SER A 18 -37.43 -30.93 1.90
CA SER A 18 -36.03 -31.28 2.09
C SER A 18 -35.26 -31.67 0.82
N VAL A 19 -34.18 -30.92 0.53
CA VAL A 19 -32.97 -31.46 -0.12
C VAL A 19 -31.77 -30.89 0.64
N ALA A 20 -30.92 -31.79 1.14
CA ALA A 20 -29.71 -31.47 1.89
C ALA A 20 -28.63 -30.84 0.99
N GLY A 21 -27.94 -29.81 1.49
CA GLY A 21 -26.62 -29.42 0.99
C GLY A 21 -26.33 -27.92 0.97
N VAL A 22 -25.37 -27.53 1.83
CA VAL A 22 -24.51 -26.34 1.77
C VAL A 22 -25.13 -25.00 2.23
N GLY A 23 -24.44 -24.38 3.19
CA GLY A 23 -24.87 -23.21 3.96
C GLY A 23 -25.17 -21.98 3.10
N ALA A 24 -26.35 -21.45 3.32
CA ALA A 24 -26.71 -20.08 2.97
C ALA A 24 -26.88 -19.32 4.29
N ALA A 25 -26.21 -18.18 4.43
CA ALA A 25 -26.47 -17.22 5.48
C ALA A 25 -27.96 -16.87 5.44
N SER A 26 -28.69 -17.17 6.52
CA SER A 26 -30.06 -16.70 6.69
C SER A 26 -29.99 -15.21 7.01
N THR A 27 -30.30 -14.36 6.05
CA THR A 27 -30.71 -13.00 6.37
C THR A 27 -32.00 -13.11 7.16
N ALA A 28 -31.91 -12.85 8.48
CA ALA A 28 -33.08 -12.67 9.30
C ALA A 28 -33.78 -11.39 8.81
N VAL A 29 -34.86 -11.57 8.05
CA VAL A 29 -35.81 -10.48 7.83
C VAL A 29 -36.47 -10.22 9.18
N SER A 30 -36.19 -9.07 9.79
CA SER A 30 -36.89 -8.62 10.98
C SER A 30 -38.40 -8.68 10.71
N ALA A 31 -39.11 -9.51 11.47
CA ALA A 31 -40.55 -9.67 11.32
C ALA A 31 -41.22 -8.45 11.98
N GLU A 32 -41.61 -7.46 11.17
CA GLU A 32 -42.39 -6.32 11.65
C GLU A 32 -43.60 -6.80 12.49
N SER A 33 -43.80 -6.17 13.65
CA SER A 33 -44.94 -6.49 14.53
C SER A 33 -46.28 -6.30 13.79
N PRO A 34 -47.28 -7.18 14.00
CA PRO A 34 -48.57 -7.07 13.32
C PRO A 34 -49.29 -5.74 13.60
N PRO A 35 -50.12 -5.24 12.68
CA PRO A 35 -50.83 -3.97 12.87
C PRO A 35 -51.85 -4.05 14.02
N LYS A 36 -52.16 -2.91 14.65
CA LYS A 36 -53.23 -2.82 15.66
C LYS A 36 -54.59 -3.22 15.06
N TRP A 37 -55.40 -3.97 15.82
CA TRP A 37 -56.75 -4.35 15.40
C TRP A 37 -57.62 -3.11 15.12
N ASP A 38 -58.39 -3.18 14.04
CA ASP A 38 -59.26 -2.12 13.52
C ASP A 38 -60.64 -2.70 13.20
N GLU A 39 -61.69 -2.14 13.81
CA GLU A 39 -63.07 -2.60 13.70
C GLU A 39 -63.62 -2.62 12.25
N THR A 40 -63.07 -1.79 11.36
CA THR A 40 -63.53 -1.63 9.98
C THR A 40 -62.85 -2.59 9.00
N THR A 41 -61.75 -3.21 9.41
CA THR A 41 -60.94 -4.10 8.57
C THR A 41 -61.53 -5.50 8.54
N LEU A 42 -61.55 -6.11 7.35
CA LEU A 42 -61.87 -7.53 7.20
C LEU A 42 -60.56 -8.32 7.36
N TYR A 43 -60.51 -9.18 8.37
CA TYR A 43 -59.40 -10.09 8.62
C TYR A 43 -59.75 -11.48 8.08
N GLU A 44 -58.83 -12.10 7.35
CA GLU A 44 -58.93 -13.48 6.89
C GLU A 44 -58.20 -14.43 7.86
N LYS A 45 -58.49 -15.73 7.76
CA LYS A 45 -57.84 -16.74 8.62
C LYS A 45 -56.32 -16.69 8.45
N GLY A 46 -55.59 -16.60 9.56
CA GLY A 46 -54.13 -16.48 9.62
C GLY A 46 -53.63 -15.05 9.68
N ASP A 47 -54.48 -14.04 9.50
CA ASP A 47 -54.10 -12.64 9.71
C ASP A 47 -53.78 -12.40 11.19
N ARG A 48 -52.74 -11.60 11.46
CA ARG A 48 -52.31 -11.24 12.81
C ARG A 48 -52.52 -9.77 13.11
N VAL A 49 -52.87 -9.46 14.36
CA VAL A 49 -53.05 -8.09 14.86
C VAL A 49 -52.55 -7.95 16.29
N THR A 50 -52.29 -6.72 16.71
CA THR A 50 -52.06 -6.37 18.12
C THR A 50 -53.33 -5.80 18.76
N TYR A 51 -53.69 -6.31 19.94
CA TYR A 51 -54.83 -5.85 20.73
C TYR A 51 -54.59 -6.08 22.23
N GLU A 52 -54.75 -5.02 23.03
CA GLU A 52 -54.52 -5.00 24.49
C GLU A 52 -53.16 -5.58 24.94
N GLY A 53 -52.08 -5.30 24.21
CA GLY A 53 -50.72 -5.75 24.56
C GLY A 53 -50.45 -7.22 24.23
N TYR A 54 -51.21 -7.81 23.32
CA TYR A 54 -51.04 -9.18 22.85
C TYR A 54 -51.19 -9.29 21.33
N ILE A 55 -50.49 -10.26 20.75
CA ILE A 55 -50.67 -10.68 19.35
C ILE A 55 -51.80 -11.71 19.29
N TRP A 56 -52.71 -11.50 18.34
CA TRP A 56 -53.84 -12.37 18.05
C TRP A 56 -53.79 -12.82 16.59
N GLU A 57 -54.11 -14.09 16.34
CA GLU A 57 -54.23 -14.66 14.99
C GLU A 57 -55.70 -15.00 14.70
N ALA A 58 -56.20 -14.59 13.53
CA ALA A 58 -57.57 -14.83 13.13
C ALA A 58 -57.80 -16.31 12.79
N ASP A 59 -58.72 -16.96 13.48
CA ASP A 59 -59.14 -18.34 13.18
C ASP A 59 -60.23 -18.40 12.11
N ILE A 60 -61.09 -17.37 12.09
CA ILE A 60 -62.24 -17.27 11.20
C ILE A 60 -62.30 -15.85 10.64
N ALA A 61 -62.53 -15.75 9.32
CA ALA A 61 -62.62 -14.46 8.65
C ALA A 61 -63.76 -13.62 9.24
N SER A 62 -63.45 -12.40 9.67
CA SER A 62 -64.40 -11.54 10.39
C SER A 62 -64.08 -10.05 10.22
N ARG A 63 -65.10 -9.22 10.40
CA ARG A 63 -65.01 -7.75 10.48
C ARG A 63 -65.74 -7.32 11.73
N ASN A 64 -65.16 -6.37 12.48
CA ASN A 64 -65.71 -5.88 13.74
C ASN A 64 -65.89 -6.97 14.83
N ALA A 65 -65.07 -8.03 14.77
CA ALA A 65 -64.97 -9.01 15.86
C ALA A 65 -63.72 -8.70 16.67
N GLU A 66 -63.89 -8.27 17.91
CA GLU A 66 -62.81 -7.87 18.81
C GLU A 66 -62.00 -9.11 19.28
N PRO A 67 -60.65 -9.04 19.32
CA PRO A 67 -59.83 -10.12 19.85
C PRO A 67 -60.05 -10.30 21.37
N SER A 68 -60.40 -11.52 21.78
CA SER A 68 -60.53 -11.89 23.19
C SER A 68 -60.39 -13.39 23.36
N THR A 69 -60.05 -13.87 24.57
CA THR A 69 -59.89 -15.31 24.85
C THR A 69 -61.20 -16.08 24.79
N ASP A 70 -62.34 -15.38 24.84
CA ASP A 70 -63.68 -15.96 24.75
C ASP A 70 -64.24 -15.89 23.32
N SER A 71 -63.47 -15.33 22.37
CA SER A 71 -63.86 -15.17 20.97
C SER A 71 -63.67 -16.47 20.18
N ALA A 72 -64.62 -16.78 19.29
CA ALA A 72 -64.46 -17.85 18.31
C ALA A 72 -63.68 -17.42 17.06
N TYR A 73 -63.32 -16.13 16.95
CA TYR A 73 -62.70 -15.54 15.76
C TYR A 73 -61.18 -15.41 15.87
N TRP A 74 -60.62 -15.47 17.08
CA TRP A 74 -59.23 -15.13 17.36
C TRP A 74 -58.60 -16.11 18.36
N THR A 75 -57.35 -16.49 18.11
CA THR A 75 -56.50 -17.19 19.07
C THR A 75 -55.42 -16.25 19.58
N LYS A 76 -55.24 -16.20 20.91
CA LYS A 76 -54.16 -15.45 21.56
C LYS A 76 -52.83 -16.16 21.30
N VAL A 77 -51.90 -15.49 20.60
CA VAL A 77 -50.61 -16.08 20.23
C VAL A 77 -49.58 -15.86 21.34
N GLY A 78 -49.49 -14.65 21.87
CA GLY A 78 -48.46 -14.25 22.83
C GLY A 78 -48.53 -12.77 23.18
N PRO A 79 -47.70 -12.29 24.14
CA PRO A 79 -47.57 -10.85 24.39
C PRO A 79 -47.13 -10.12 23.11
N ASP A 80 -47.67 -8.91 22.91
CA ASP A 80 -47.11 -7.93 22.00
C ASP A 80 -45.96 -7.32 22.77
N ASP A 81 -44.77 -7.86 22.57
CA ASP A 81 -43.52 -7.34 23.12
C ASP A 81 -43.17 -5.97 22.54
N GLY A 82 -44.00 -5.46 21.61
CA GLY A 82 -44.00 -4.10 21.11
C GLY A 82 -42.62 -3.79 20.60
N GLY A 83 -42.32 -4.21 19.37
CA GLY A 83 -41.01 -4.13 18.69
C GLY A 83 -40.29 -2.79 18.81
N ASP A 84 -39.83 -2.51 20.02
CA ASP A 84 -38.82 -1.56 20.42
C ASP A 84 -37.52 -2.37 20.44
N ASP A 85 -37.26 -3.11 19.36
CA ASP A 85 -35.88 -3.37 19.00
C ASP A 85 -35.38 -2.04 18.47
N GLU A 86 -34.90 -1.19 19.37
CA GLU A 86 -33.84 -0.24 19.03
C GLU A 86 -32.74 -1.08 18.40
N SER A 87 -32.87 -1.31 17.08
CA SER A 87 -31.95 -2.09 16.26
C SER A 87 -30.56 -1.72 16.72
N LEU A 88 -29.84 -2.72 17.23
CA LEU A 88 -28.48 -2.56 17.73
C LEU A 88 -27.68 -1.77 16.68
N THR A 89 -27.22 -0.58 17.04
CA THR A 89 -26.51 0.31 16.12
C THR A 89 -25.18 0.73 16.76
N ALA A 90 -24.08 0.42 16.11
CA ALA A 90 -22.74 0.78 16.53
C ALA A 90 -22.45 2.25 16.18
N ALA A 91 -22.05 3.04 17.18
CA ALA A 91 -21.59 4.40 16.98
C ALA A 91 -20.55 4.78 18.04
N PHE A 92 -19.52 5.52 17.64
CA PHE A 92 -18.51 6.02 18.55
C PHE A 92 -17.93 7.37 18.13
N THR A 93 -17.34 8.09 19.08
CA THR A 93 -16.57 9.31 18.87
C THR A 93 -15.08 9.09 19.11
N ILE A 94 -14.26 9.91 18.46
CA ILE A 94 -12.81 10.00 18.67
C ILE A 94 -12.56 11.41 19.21
N ASP A 95 -11.72 11.54 20.23
CA ASP A 95 -11.37 12.84 20.82
C ASP A 95 -10.48 13.69 19.88
N ASP A 96 -9.53 13.06 19.19
CA ASP A 96 -8.74 13.67 18.12
C ASP A 96 -8.54 12.70 16.95
N ALA A 97 -8.95 13.13 15.75
CA ALA A 97 -8.80 12.34 14.54
C ALA A 97 -7.43 12.53 13.86
N THR A 98 -6.64 13.52 14.31
CA THR A 98 -5.29 13.80 13.79
C THR A 98 -4.33 14.04 14.95
N VAL A 99 -3.42 13.09 15.19
CA VAL A 99 -2.50 13.14 16.33
C VAL A 99 -1.06 12.90 15.92
N THR A 100 -0.11 13.05 16.84
CA THR A 100 1.30 12.73 16.60
C THR A 100 1.67 11.35 17.15
N PRO A 101 2.72 10.69 16.63
CA PRO A 101 3.13 9.39 17.14
C PRO A 101 3.26 9.33 18.66
N GLY A 102 2.78 8.24 19.26
CA GLY A 102 2.76 8.02 20.71
C GLY A 102 1.70 8.83 21.47
N THR A 103 0.88 9.63 20.78
CA THR A 103 -0.26 10.33 21.42
C THR A 103 -1.38 9.32 21.70
N SER A 104 -1.86 9.32 22.93
CA SER A 104 -3.00 8.50 23.33
C SER A 104 -4.30 9.11 22.82
N VAL A 105 -5.05 8.36 22.01
CA VAL A 105 -6.35 8.72 21.44
C VAL A 105 -7.45 7.99 22.21
N SER A 106 -8.52 8.68 22.56
CA SER A 106 -9.68 8.11 23.27
C SER A 106 -10.83 7.82 22.31
N PHE A 107 -11.41 6.62 22.45
CA PHE A 107 -12.54 6.13 21.68
C PHE A 107 -13.72 5.89 22.61
N ASP A 108 -14.88 6.47 22.32
CA ASP A 108 -16.07 6.37 23.17
C ASP A 108 -17.29 5.89 22.38
N ALA A 109 -17.75 4.67 22.67
CA ALA A 109 -18.91 4.04 22.04
C ALA A 109 -20.26 4.43 22.66
N SER A 110 -20.31 5.50 23.46
CA SER A 110 -21.54 5.91 24.16
C SER A 110 -22.69 6.33 23.26
N GLU A 111 -22.43 6.57 21.98
CA GLU A 111 -23.46 6.87 20.97
C GLU A 111 -24.14 5.62 20.39
N SER A 112 -23.64 4.42 20.71
CA SER A 112 -24.27 3.17 20.27
C SER A 112 -25.67 3.00 20.88
N THR A 113 -26.65 2.55 20.09
CA THR A 113 -28.05 2.37 20.50
C THR A 113 -28.45 0.89 20.50
N GLY A 114 -29.58 0.58 21.12
CA GLY A 114 -30.01 -0.79 21.40
C GLY A 114 -29.48 -1.35 22.72
N THR A 115 -29.83 -2.61 23.01
CA THR A 115 -29.36 -3.32 24.21
C THR A 115 -27.99 -3.94 23.95
N VAL A 116 -26.92 -3.20 24.27
CA VAL A 116 -25.52 -3.64 24.07
C VAL A 116 -24.97 -4.37 25.31
N ASP A 117 -24.49 -5.61 25.11
CA ASP A 117 -23.80 -6.43 26.11
C ASP A 117 -22.27 -6.29 26.04
N THR A 118 -21.66 -6.27 24.85
CA THR A 118 -20.20 -6.11 24.67
C THR A 118 -19.82 -5.04 23.65
N TYR A 119 -18.63 -4.47 23.87
CA TYR A 119 -17.96 -3.52 22.98
C TYR A 119 -16.55 -4.05 22.72
N ASP A 120 -16.27 -4.41 21.48
CA ASP A 120 -14.99 -4.97 21.06
C ASP A 120 -14.38 -4.08 19.96
N TRP A 121 -13.11 -3.74 20.15
CA TRP A 121 -12.36 -2.84 19.29
C TRP A 121 -11.23 -3.59 18.61
N SER A 122 -11.04 -3.31 17.32
CA SER A 122 -9.86 -3.75 16.57
C SER A 122 -9.26 -2.59 15.80
N PHE A 123 -7.93 -2.59 15.74
CA PHE A 123 -7.12 -1.55 15.13
C PHE A 123 -6.31 -2.17 13.97
N THR A 124 -6.08 -1.42 12.89
CA THR A 124 -5.33 -1.92 11.72
C THR A 124 -3.85 -2.19 12.00
N ASP A 125 -3.32 -1.75 13.14
CA ASP A 125 -1.98 -2.09 13.64
C ASP A 125 -1.92 -3.46 14.35
N GLY A 126 -3.05 -4.16 14.46
CA GLY A 126 -3.16 -5.49 15.08
C GLY A 126 -3.50 -5.47 16.56
N ALA A 127 -3.66 -4.30 17.19
CA ALA A 127 -4.13 -4.21 18.57
C ALA A 127 -5.64 -4.51 18.69
N SER A 128 -6.06 -4.86 19.91
CA SER A 128 -7.47 -5.06 20.25
C SER A 128 -7.76 -4.58 21.67
N ALA A 129 -8.96 -4.06 21.92
CA ALA A 129 -9.42 -3.66 23.24
C ALA A 129 -10.90 -4.01 23.44
N SER A 130 -11.35 -4.08 24.69
CA SER A 130 -12.77 -4.28 25.02
C SER A 130 -13.20 -3.28 26.09
N GLY A 131 -14.43 -2.81 25.98
CA GLY A 131 -15.02 -1.83 26.89
C GLY A 131 -15.66 -0.66 26.17
N LYS A 132 -16.59 0.01 26.85
CA LYS A 132 -17.39 1.11 26.26
C LYS A 132 -16.53 2.33 25.87
N THR A 133 -15.45 2.57 26.61
CA THR A 133 -14.46 3.60 26.32
C THR A 133 -13.08 2.98 26.42
N VAL A 134 -12.23 3.20 25.41
CA VAL A 134 -10.86 2.69 25.35
C VAL A 134 -9.91 3.79 24.90
N SER A 135 -8.61 3.62 25.19
CA SER A 135 -7.56 4.50 24.68
C SER A 135 -6.49 3.69 23.98
N HIS A 136 -5.95 4.20 22.88
CA HIS A 136 -4.87 3.56 22.13
C HIS A 136 -3.91 4.62 21.58
N SER A 137 -2.62 4.29 21.52
CA SER A 137 -1.59 5.12 20.90
C SER A 137 -1.03 4.40 19.68
N PHE A 138 -0.79 5.18 18.63
CA PHE A 138 -0.16 4.69 17.41
C PHE A 138 1.28 5.20 17.38
N GLU A 139 2.23 4.28 17.23
CA GLU A 139 3.66 4.60 17.37
C GLU A 139 4.30 5.11 16.07
N SER A 140 3.63 4.95 14.93
CA SER A 140 4.10 5.42 13.62
C SER A 140 3.09 6.39 13.00
N THR A 141 3.56 7.23 12.08
CA THR A 141 2.69 8.04 11.23
C THR A 141 1.90 7.14 10.27
N GLY A 142 0.73 7.60 9.82
CA GLY A 142 -0.12 6.86 8.89
C GLY A 142 -1.61 6.95 9.22
N SER A 143 -2.40 6.29 8.38
CA SER A 143 -3.85 6.23 8.51
C SER A 143 -4.25 4.91 9.16
N TYR A 144 -4.87 4.97 10.34
CA TYR A 144 -5.24 3.80 11.13
C TYR A 144 -6.75 3.62 11.16
N GLY A 145 -7.21 2.46 10.72
CA GLY A 145 -8.61 2.05 10.82
C GLY A 145 -8.93 1.58 12.24
N VAL A 146 -10.01 2.09 12.80
CA VAL A 146 -10.55 1.73 14.11
C VAL A 146 -11.95 1.18 13.92
N LYS A 147 -12.11 -0.12 14.21
CA LYS A 147 -13.38 -0.84 14.10
C LYS A 147 -13.97 -1.09 15.47
N LEU A 148 -15.21 -0.66 15.68
CA LEU A 148 -16.05 -1.05 16.81
C LEU A 148 -17.01 -2.16 16.37
N THR A 149 -17.11 -3.22 17.18
CA THR A 149 -18.17 -4.22 17.11
C THR A 149 -18.97 -4.19 18.42
N VAL A 150 -20.27 -4.01 18.33
CA VAL A 150 -21.19 -4.14 19.48
C VAL A 150 -21.96 -5.44 19.37
N THR A 151 -22.15 -6.13 20.51
CA THR A 151 -22.95 -7.36 20.58
C THR A 151 -24.08 -7.18 21.57
N GLY A 152 -25.31 -7.52 21.19
CA GLY A 152 -26.50 -7.47 22.03
C GLY A 152 -26.77 -8.74 22.81
N SER A 153 -27.69 -8.65 23.78
CA SER A 153 -28.04 -9.77 24.68
C SER A 153 -28.71 -10.98 24.01
N ASP A 154 -29.23 -10.79 22.81
CA ASP A 154 -29.79 -11.82 21.94
C ASP A 154 -28.75 -12.42 20.97
N GLY A 155 -27.51 -11.91 21.01
CA GLY A 155 -26.41 -12.29 20.11
C GLY A 155 -26.38 -11.52 18.79
N ALA A 156 -27.25 -10.51 18.58
CA ALA A 156 -27.15 -9.61 17.44
C ALA A 156 -25.83 -8.83 17.49
N THR A 157 -25.28 -8.46 16.33
CA THR A 157 -24.05 -7.66 16.25
C THR A 157 -24.22 -6.53 15.25
N ASP A 158 -23.58 -5.39 15.50
CA ASP A 158 -23.40 -4.31 14.53
C ASP A 158 -21.99 -3.75 14.61
N THR A 159 -21.52 -3.16 13.51
CA THR A 159 -20.14 -2.67 13.39
C THR A 159 -20.06 -1.31 12.75
N THR A 160 -19.09 -0.50 13.17
CA THR A 160 -18.78 0.78 12.54
C THR A 160 -17.28 1.05 12.59
N ASP A 161 -16.79 1.86 11.66
CA ASP A 161 -15.37 2.13 11.47
C ASP A 161 -15.11 3.64 11.33
N LYS A 162 -13.97 4.09 11.86
CA LYS A 162 -13.43 5.44 11.63
C LYS A 162 -11.92 5.37 11.45
N THR A 163 -11.34 6.47 10.98
CA THR A 163 -9.91 6.61 10.75
C THR A 163 -9.30 7.61 11.74
N VAL A 164 -8.14 7.26 12.28
CA VAL A 164 -7.22 8.18 12.96
C VAL A 164 -6.03 8.40 12.05
N THR A 165 -5.68 9.66 11.81
CA THR A 165 -4.48 10.04 11.05
C THR A 165 -3.39 10.38 12.05
N VAL A 166 -2.22 9.78 11.91
CA VAL A 166 -1.06 10.06 12.75
C VAL A 166 -0.06 10.81 11.88
N GLU A 167 0.16 12.07 12.20
CA GLU A 167 1.01 12.99 11.45
C GLU A 167 2.18 13.45 12.33
N SER A 168 3.31 13.76 11.72
CA SER A 168 4.50 14.17 12.47
C SER A 168 4.27 15.53 13.15
N SER A 169 4.84 15.76 14.36
CA SER A 169 4.83 17.10 14.95
C SER A 169 5.95 17.94 14.34
N ASP A 170 5.57 18.99 13.61
CA ASP A 170 6.46 19.81 12.78
C ASP A 170 7.87 20.13 13.35
N GLY A 171 8.87 19.89 12.51
CA GLY A 171 10.15 20.61 12.49
C GLY A 171 11.33 19.82 11.93
N GLY A 172 11.55 19.80 10.61
CA GLY A 172 12.74 19.13 10.07
C GLY A 172 13.13 19.21 8.60
N GLY A 173 12.27 19.60 7.67
CA GLY A 173 12.66 19.80 6.27
C GLY A 173 11.44 19.94 5.37
N THR A 174 11.31 21.07 4.68
CA THR A 174 10.51 21.07 3.46
C THR A 174 11.16 20.03 2.53
N PRO A 175 10.42 19.13 1.88
CA PRO A 175 10.98 18.36 0.78
C PRO A 175 11.67 19.38 -0.12
N THR A 176 12.98 19.31 -0.27
CA THR A 176 13.67 20.17 -1.23
C THR A 176 13.20 19.81 -2.64
N GLY A 177 12.59 18.62 -2.80
CA GLY A 177 12.19 18.02 -4.07
C GLY A 177 13.41 17.75 -4.96
N SER A 178 14.62 17.83 -4.39
CA SER A 178 15.87 17.81 -5.13
C SER A 178 16.89 16.93 -4.44
N LEU A 179 17.33 15.89 -5.15
CA LEU A 179 18.54 15.16 -4.80
C LEU A 179 19.78 16.06 -4.92
N PRO A 180 20.80 15.87 -4.06
CA PRO A 180 22.13 16.43 -4.27
C PRO A 180 22.70 16.04 -5.64
N SER A 181 23.59 16.88 -6.20
CA SER A 181 24.19 16.63 -7.52
C SER A 181 25.03 15.36 -7.57
N ASN A 182 25.66 15.00 -6.44
CA ASN A 182 26.27 13.71 -6.21
C ASN A 182 25.56 13.11 -5.00
N VAL A 183 24.85 12.00 -5.16
CA VAL A 183 24.02 11.40 -4.10
C VAL A 183 24.32 9.91 -3.92
N PHE A 184 24.48 9.48 -2.67
CA PHE A 184 24.46 8.07 -2.30
C PHE A 184 23.07 7.69 -1.79
N ALA A 185 22.35 6.88 -2.57
CA ALA A 185 20.99 6.44 -2.27
C ALA A 185 20.86 4.91 -2.46
N PRO A 186 21.17 4.07 -1.45
CA PRO A 186 21.08 2.62 -1.56
C PRO A 186 19.63 2.15 -1.77
N TYR A 187 19.46 0.97 -2.35
CA TYR A 187 18.14 0.33 -2.42
C TYR A 187 17.71 -0.18 -1.05
N ASP A 188 16.49 0.16 -0.67
CA ASP A 188 15.72 -0.40 0.43
C ASP A 188 14.53 -1.15 -0.17
N HIS A 189 14.50 -2.47 0.02
CA HIS A 189 13.38 -3.30 -0.43
C HIS A 189 12.39 -3.38 0.73
N VAL A 190 11.38 -2.51 0.70
CA VAL A 190 10.53 -2.19 1.86
C VAL A 190 9.76 -3.38 2.46
N SER A 191 9.69 -4.50 1.75
CA SER A 191 9.06 -5.74 2.18
C SER A 191 10.03 -6.82 2.69
N THR A 192 11.34 -6.68 2.44
CA THR A 192 12.35 -7.68 2.83
C THR A 192 12.44 -7.81 4.35
N ASN A 193 12.29 -6.69 5.07
CA ASN A 193 12.42 -6.63 6.51
C ASN A 193 11.34 -5.73 7.13
N SER A 194 10.16 -6.29 7.38
CA SER A 194 9.03 -5.56 7.96
C SER A 194 9.26 -5.01 9.37
N GLU A 195 10.36 -5.38 10.03
CA GLU A 195 10.71 -4.89 11.38
C GLU A 195 11.65 -3.68 11.35
N THR A 196 12.15 -3.27 10.18
CA THR A 196 13.09 -2.14 10.05
C THR A 196 12.58 -1.17 8.99
N ALA A 197 12.30 0.07 9.39
CA ALA A 197 11.91 1.11 8.44
C ALA A 197 13.15 1.74 7.79
N PRO A 198 13.04 2.33 6.58
CA PRO A 198 14.16 3.04 5.94
C PRO A 198 14.84 4.09 6.84
N ILE A 199 14.06 4.79 7.66
CA ILE A 199 14.59 5.77 8.62
C ILE A 199 15.49 5.16 9.70
N ASP A 200 15.30 3.88 10.05
CA ASP A 200 16.15 3.16 11.01
C ASP A 200 17.52 2.83 10.42
N HIS A 201 17.62 2.77 9.09
CA HIS A 201 18.88 2.67 8.38
C HIS A 201 19.56 4.03 8.28
N ALA A 202 18.81 5.10 8.02
CA ALA A 202 19.36 6.42 7.65
C ALA A 202 20.53 6.89 8.53
N LYS A 203 20.33 6.92 9.86
CA LYS A 203 21.35 7.33 10.83
C LYS A 203 22.57 6.41 10.87
N LYS A 204 22.38 5.12 10.65
CA LYS A 204 23.45 4.11 10.71
C LYS A 204 24.23 4.04 9.41
N ALA A 205 23.55 4.23 8.29
CA ALA A 205 24.08 4.23 6.94
C ALA A 205 24.80 5.55 6.59
N GLY A 206 24.47 6.64 7.28
CA GLY A 206 25.04 7.96 7.00
C GLY A 206 24.43 8.60 5.75
N THR A 207 23.21 8.22 5.38
CA THR A 207 22.45 8.81 4.25
C THR A 207 20.98 8.91 4.62
N ASN A 208 20.33 9.99 4.17
CA ASN A 208 18.87 10.14 4.25
C ASN A 208 18.22 9.95 2.87
N TYR A 209 18.95 9.40 1.90
CA TYR A 209 18.47 9.21 0.54
C TYR A 209 18.35 7.72 0.24
N PHE A 210 17.23 7.29 -0.35
CA PHE A 210 16.96 5.88 -0.60
C PHE A 210 16.24 5.65 -1.92
N HIS A 211 16.63 4.58 -2.63
CA HIS A 211 15.73 3.98 -3.62
C HIS A 211 14.77 3.07 -2.87
N LEU A 212 13.48 3.40 -2.86
CA LEU A 212 12.46 2.52 -2.28
C LEU A 212 11.96 1.57 -3.37
N ALA A 213 12.17 0.28 -3.16
CA ALA A 213 11.89 -0.79 -4.10
C ALA A 213 10.80 -1.73 -3.57
N PHE A 214 9.93 -2.32 -4.41
CA PHE A 214 9.59 -1.94 -5.78
C PHE A 214 8.09 -1.71 -5.92
N VAL A 215 7.69 -0.74 -6.73
CA VAL A 215 6.31 -0.60 -7.20
C VAL A 215 6.10 -1.49 -8.43
N LEU A 216 5.13 -2.39 -8.34
CA LEU A 216 4.73 -3.36 -9.37
C LEU A 216 3.23 -3.26 -9.68
N ALA A 217 2.76 -4.05 -10.65
CA ALA A 217 1.33 -4.18 -10.92
C ALA A 217 0.64 -5.05 -9.85
N GLY A 218 -0.19 -4.44 -9.03
CA GLY A 218 -1.09 -5.10 -8.08
C GLY A 218 -2.46 -5.45 -8.71
N PRO A 219 -3.48 -5.68 -7.86
CA PRO A 219 -4.84 -5.99 -8.31
C PRO A 219 -5.37 -4.99 -9.32
N ASP A 220 -5.99 -5.50 -10.39
CA ASP A 220 -6.53 -4.72 -11.51
C ASP A 220 -5.50 -3.81 -12.20
N GLY A 221 -4.20 -4.13 -12.06
CA GLY A 221 -3.10 -3.38 -12.66
C GLY A 221 -2.69 -2.12 -11.90
N LYS A 222 -3.29 -1.85 -10.73
CA LYS A 222 -2.98 -0.67 -9.90
C LYS A 222 -1.57 -0.73 -9.31
N PRO A 223 -0.91 0.40 -9.05
CA PRO A 223 0.41 0.41 -8.42
C PRO A 223 0.34 -0.12 -6.99
N ALA A 224 1.21 -1.07 -6.67
CA ALA A 224 1.34 -1.65 -5.33
C ALA A 224 2.79 -2.04 -5.04
N TRP A 225 3.22 -1.93 -3.79
CA TRP A 225 4.55 -2.42 -3.38
C TRP A 225 4.59 -3.94 -3.49
N ASP A 226 5.60 -4.45 -4.20
CA ASP A 226 5.74 -5.85 -4.60
C ASP A 226 4.52 -6.46 -5.31
N GLY A 227 3.59 -5.63 -5.80
CA GLY A 227 2.36 -6.09 -6.42
C GLY A 227 1.36 -6.69 -5.40
N ASP A 228 1.61 -6.52 -4.11
CA ASP A 228 0.75 -7.07 -3.05
C ASP A 228 -0.57 -6.27 -2.97
N SER A 229 -1.69 -7.00 -3.00
CA SER A 229 -3.03 -6.45 -2.83
C SER A 229 -3.26 -5.67 -1.54
N ASN A 230 -2.46 -5.91 -0.49
CA ASN A 230 -2.55 -5.23 0.80
C ASN A 230 -1.56 -4.05 0.90
N GLN A 231 -0.79 -3.79 -0.16
CA GLN A 231 0.23 -2.75 -0.19
C GLN A 231 0.01 -1.81 -1.39
N LEU A 232 -1.26 -1.49 -1.68
CA LEU A 232 -1.61 -0.50 -2.69
C LEU A 232 -0.94 0.84 -2.37
N VAL A 233 -0.41 1.49 -3.40
CA VAL A 233 0.19 2.81 -3.25
C VAL A 233 -0.85 3.81 -2.74
N GLY A 234 -0.48 4.59 -1.72
CA GLY A 234 -1.38 5.50 -0.99
C GLY A 234 -2.17 4.86 0.15
N GLU A 235 -2.17 3.53 0.27
CA GLU A 235 -2.84 2.79 1.35
C GLU A 235 -1.84 2.00 2.22
N SER A 236 -0.61 1.79 1.75
CA SER A 236 0.46 1.09 2.46
C SER A 236 1.14 1.93 3.55
N SER A 237 1.81 1.26 4.49
CA SER A 237 2.65 1.92 5.51
C SER A 237 3.87 2.64 4.93
N VAL A 238 4.21 2.39 3.66
CA VAL A 238 5.37 3.02 2.99
C VAL A 238 5.21 4.53 2.89
N GLY A 239 3.97 5.06 2.83
CA GLY A 239 3.75 6.50 2.91
C GLY A 239 4.36 7.13 4.16
N GLY A 240 4.16 6.50 5.33
CA GLY A 240 4.76 6.97 6.58
C GLY A 240 6.29 6.88 6.59
N TYR A 241 6.87 5.88 5.92
CA TYR A 241 8.34 5.79 5.78
C TYR A 241 8.93 6.92 4.95
N ILE A 242 8.22 7.34 3.89
CA ILE A 242 8.63 8.46 3.04
C ILE A 242 8.53 9.77 3.83
N ASP A 243 7.44 9.96 4.57
CA ASP A 243 7.26 11.13 5.45
C ASP A 243 8.38 11.22 6.49
N ASP A 244 8.78 10.10 7.09
CA ASP A 244 9.88 10.05 8.07
C ASP A 244 11.24 10.42 7.45
N ILE A 245 11.50 9.99 6.21
CA ILE A 245 12.71 10.36 5.47
C ILE A 245 12.72 11.85 5.13
N HIS A 246 11.60 12.38 4.62
CA HIS A 246 11.46 13.82 4.35
C HIS A 246 11.61 14.66 5.63
N ALA A 247 11.02 14.21 6.74
CA ALA A 247 11.16 14.87 8.04
C ALA A 247 12.62 14.87 8.54
N ALA A 248 13.43 13.90 8.14
CA ALA A 248 14.86 13.87 8.40
C ALA A 248 15.70 14.72 7.42
N GLY A 249 15.07 15.47 6.51
CA GLY A 249 15.72 16.25 5.48
C GLY A 249 16.28 15.41 4.32
N GLY A 250 15.78 14.18 4.18
CA GLY A 250 16.09 13.26 3.10
C GLY A 250 15.16 13.38 1.90
N GLU A 251 15.40 12.52 0.91
CA GLU A 251 14.55 12.38 -0.27
C GLU A 251 14.54 10.92 -0.75
N VAL A 252 13.47 10.48 -1.38
CA VAL A 252 13.31 9.12 -1.88
C VAL A 252 13.25 9.08 -3.41
N ILE A 253 13.74 7.98 -3.97
CA ILE A 253 13.61 7.63 -5.38
C ILE A 253 12.69 6.41 -5.44
N ILE A 254 11.52 6.53 -6.06
CA ILE A 254 10.57 5.41 -6.11
C ILE A 254 10.92 4.49 -7.28
N ALA A 255 11.38 3.28 -6.96
CA ALA A 255 11.81 2.31 -7.95
C ALA A 255 10.67 1.40 -8.41
N PHE A 256 10.58 1.20 -9.72
CA PHE A 256 9.61 0.34 -10.39
C PHE A 256 10.33 -0.83 -11.08
N GLY A 257 9.72 -2.01 -11.08
CA GLY A 257 10.26 -3.18 -11.78
C GLY A 257 11.20 -4.01 -10.91
N GLY A 258 12.45 -4.17 -11.34
CA GLY A 258 13.45 -5.04 -10.70
C GLY A 258 13.39 -6.49 -11.18
N ALA A 259 14.02 -7.41 -10.44
CA ALA A 259 14.25 -8.79 -10.90
C ALA A 259 12.97 -9.64 -11.09
N ALA A 260 11.85 -9.22 -10.51
CA ALA A 260 10.57 -9.92 -10.58
C ALA A 260 9.42 -8.97 -10.97
N GLY A 261 8.49 -9.49 -11.77
CA GLY A 261 7.25 -8.80 -12.11
C GLY A 261 6.02 -9.39 -11.41
N PRO A 262 4.80 -9.02 -11.83
CA PRO A 262 4.50 -8.26 -13.04
C PRO A 262 4.89 -6.78 -12.92
N TYR A 263 5.53 -6.23 -13.95
CA TYR A 263 5.86 -4.79 -13.95
C TYR A 263 4.57 -3.98 -14.03
N LEU A 264 4.58 -2.73 -13.55
CA LEU A 264 3.40 -1.87 -13.61
C LEU A 264 2.81 -1.76 -15.03
N ALA A 265 3.69 -1.75 -16.03
CA ALA A 265 3.33 -1.72 -17.44
C ALA A 265 2.71 -3.03 -17.98
N ASP A 266 2.82 -4.15 -17.26
CA ASP A 266 2.12 -5.40 -17.57
C ASP A 266 0.67 -5.39 -17.05
N GLY A 267 0.33 -4.46 -16.15
CA GLY A 267 -1.02 -4.33 -15.58
C GLY A 267 -2.04 -3.70 -16.52
N THR A 268 -1.61 -3.08 -17.63
CA THR A 268 -2.50 -2.43 -18.60
C THR A 268 -1.88 -2.42 -20.00
N ASP A 269 -2.73 -2.51 -21.02
CA ASP A 269 -2.33 -2.34 -22.43
C ASP A 269 -2.38 -0.88 -22.91
N ASP A 270 -2.95 0.02 -22.11
CA ASP A 270 -3.15 1.43 -22.45
C ASP A 270 -2.08 2.33 -21.78
N PRO A 271 -1.21 3.02 -22.57
CA PRO A 271 -0.18 3.90 -22.03
C PRO A 271 -0.76 5.10 -21.26
N ALA A 272 -1.96 5.58 -21.56
CA ALA A 272 -2.57 6.68 -20.80
C ALA A 272 -2.94 6.22 -19.39
N VAL A 273 -3.55 5.03 -19.27
CA VAL A 273 -3.86 4.41 -17.96
C VAL A 273 -2.58 4.14 -17.18
N LEU A 274 -1.53 3.65 -17.84
CA LEU A 274 -0.23 3.43 -17.20
C LEU A 274 0.37 4.75 -16.69
N ALA A 275 0.22 5.83 -17.44
CA ALA A 275 0.70 7.13 -17.05
C ALA A 275 -0.09 7.70 -15.87
N ASP A 276 -1.41 7.44 -15.79
CA ASP A 276 -2.23 7.74 -14.61
C ASP A 276 -1.80 6.91 -13.38
N HIS A 277 -1.34 5.68 -13.58
CA HIS A 277 -0.77 4.88 -12.48
C HIS A 277 0.56 5.44 -11.97
N PHE A 278 1.45 5.92 -12.86
CA PHE A 278 2.64 6.65 -12.41
C PHE A 278 2.27 7.94 -11.67
N GLU A 279 1.29 8.69 -12.18
CA GLU A 279 0.81 9.92 -11.52
C GLU A 279 0.19 9.63 -10.15
N THR A 280 -0.49 8.48 -9.97
CA THR A 280 -0.98 8.02 -8.67
C THR A 280 0.15 7.87 -7.66
N VAL A 281 1.31 7.36 -8.08
CA VAL A 281 2.49 7.22 -7.19
C VAL A 281 3.08 8.59 -6.83
N VAL A 282 3.19 9.48 -7.83
CA VAL A 282 3.65 10.86 -7.64
C VAL A 282 2.74 11.60 -6.65
N ASP A 283 1.43 11.55 -6.85
CA ASP A 283 0.45 12.24 -6.00
C ASP A 283 0.38 11.63 -4.59
N ALA A 284 0.50 10.31 -4.45
CA ALA A 284 0.42 9.63 -3.15
C ALA A 284 1.58 9.98 -2.22
N TYR A 285 2.78 10.21 -2.78
CA TYR A 285 4.01 10.38 -2.00
C TYR A 285 4.71 11.72 -2.20
N GLY A 286 4.16 12.61 -3.03
CA GLY A 286 4.85 13.83 -3.46
C GLY A 286 6.17 13.55 -4.19
N ALA A 287 6.29 12.38 -4.84
CA ALA A 287 7.55 11.91 -5.38
C ALA A 287 8.00 12.72 -6.61
N THR A 288 9.24 13.22 -6.58
CA THR A 288 9.87 13.97 -7.69
C THR A 288 10.91 13.15 -8.45
N HIS A 289 11.25 11.96 -7.97
CA HIS A 289 12.28 11.09 -8.53
C HIS A 289 11.74 9.67 -8.71
N LEU A 290 11.63 9.22 -9.95
CA LEU A 290 11.22 7.85 -10.29
C LEU A 290 12.40 7.08 -10.89
N ASP A 291 12.58 5.84 -10.48
CA ASP A 291 13.57 4.93 -11.04
C ASP A 291 12.91 3.76 -11.77
N ILE A 292 13.29 3.57 -13.01
CA ILE A 292 12.81 2.48 -13.84
C ILE A 292 13.86 1.39 -13.88
N ASP A 293 13.72 0.40 -13.02
CA ASP A 293 14.56 -0.80 -12.97
C ASP A 293 14.04 -1.84 -13.98
N GLU A 294 14.64 -1.87 -15.16
CA GLU A 294 14.23 -2.71 -16.29
C GLU A 294 15.20 -3.87 -16.50
N GLU A 295 14.80 -5.06 -16.04
CA GLU A 295 15.58 -6.31 -16.18
C GLU A 295 14.96 -7.32 -17.16
N ALA A 296 13.68 -7.16 -17.51
CA ALA A 296 12.93 -8.12 -18.34
C ALA A 296 13.18 -7.94 -19.85
N PHE A 297 13.48 -6.72 -20.28
CA PHE A 297 13.67 -6.30 -21.67
C PHE A 297 12.52 -6.70 -22.61
N ALA A 298 11.30 -6.77 -22.10
CA ALA A 298 10.10 -7.04 -22.89
C ALA A 298 9.73 -5.79 -23.72
N MET A 299 10.26 -5.67 -24.93
CA MET A 299 10.19 -4.42 -25.71
C MET A 299 8.77 -3.90 -26.00
N SER A 300 7.73 -4.73 -25.97
CA SER A 300 6.33 -4.26 -26.02
C SER A 300 5.95 -3.48 -24.75
N THR A 301 6.31 -4.01 -23.59
CA THR A 301 6.10 -3.39 -22.28
C THR A 301 6.96 -2.13 -22.12
N VAL A 302 8.24 -2.19 -22.52
CA VAL A 302 9.17 -1.04 -22.55
C VAL A 302 8.59 0.13 -23.35
N LYS A 303 8.10 -0.14 -24.56
CA LYS A 303 7.54 0.89 -25.44
C LYS A 303 6.33 1.60 -24.82
N ARG A 304 5.43 0.82 -24.24
CA ARG A 304 4.24 1.32 -23.55
C ARG A 304 4.62 2.16 -22.33
N ARG A 305 5.55 1.68 -21.51
CA ARG A 305 6.06 2.41 -20.35
C ARG A 305 6.70 3.72 -20.76
N ASN A 306 7.58 3.72 -21.75
CA ASN A 306 8.27 4.93 -22.19
C ASN A 306 7.30 5.97 -22.77
N GLU A 307 6.21 5.54 -23.43
CA GLU A 307 5.12 6.43 -23.85
C GLU A 307 4.38 7.02 -22.65
N ALA A 308 4.08 6.21 -21.64
CA ALA A 308 3.47 6.66 -20.41
C ALA A 308 4.35 7.64 -19.62
N LEU A 309 5.67 7.42 -19.56
CA LEU A 309 6.62 8.32 -18.91
C LEU A 309 6.70 9.68 -19.61
N ALA A 310 6.66 9.70 -20.94
CA ALA A 310 6.60 10.96 -21.69
C ALA A 310 5.32 11.75 -21.36
N MET A 311 4.16 11.07 -21.29
CA MET A 311 2.90 11.68 -20.86
C MET A 311 2.93 12.16 -19.41
N LEU A 312 3.61 11.44 -18.52
CA LEU A 312 3.81 11.85 -17.13
C LEU A 312 4.63 13.13 -17.05
N GLN A 313 5.80 13.18 -17.70
CA GLN A 313 6.68 14.36 -17.67
C GLN A 313 6.04 15.59 -18.35
N GLU A 314 5.16 15.40 -19.34
CA GLU A 314 4.37 16.50 -19.89
C GLU A 314 3.40 17.09 -18.85
N ARG A 315 2.79 16.24 -18.00
CA ARG A 315 1.85 16.65 -16.95
C ARG A 315 2.52 17.15 -15.69
N ARG A 316 3.68 16.58 -15.35
CA ARG A 316 4.45 16.76 -14.11
C ARG A 316 5.91 17.05 -14.46
N PRO A 317 6.21 18.25 -15.00
CA PRO A 317 7.57 18.60 -15.42
C PRO A 317 8.60 18.64 -14.28
N GLU A 318 8.14 18.61 -13.02
CA GLU A 318 8.96 18.43 -11.83
C GLU A 318 9.48 17.00 -11.62
N VAL A 319 8.90 16.00 -12.31
CA VAL A 319 9.28 14.59 -12.14
C VAL A 319 10.48 14.23 -13.02
N SER A 320 11.56 13.83 -12.35
CA SER A 320 12.76 13.27 -12.96
C SER A 320 12.66 11.75 -13.07
N VAL A 321 13.31 11.20 -14.09
CA VAL A 321 13.28 9.76 -14.38
C VAL A 321 14.70 9.23 -14.55
N SER A 322 15.06 8.25 -13.72
CA SER A 322 16.24 7.41 -13.91
C SER A 322 15.88 6.06 -14.53
N PHE A 323 16.85 5.48 -15.23
CA PHE A 323 16.77 4.09 -15.70
C PHE A 323 17.87 3.28 -15.05
N THR A 324 17.47 2.29 -14.25
CA THR A 324 18.36 1.26 -13.71
C THR A 324 18.36 0.05 -14.63
N LEU A 325 19.54 -0.33 -15.14
CA LEU A 325 19.66 -1.31 -16.22
C LEU A 325 20.75 -2.35 -15.95
N PRO A 326 20.51 -3.63 -16.31
CA PRO A 326 21.56 -4.64 -16.38
C PRO A 326 22.72 -4.19 -17.28
N THR A 327 23.94 -4.36 -16.79
CA THR A 327 25.15 -3.95 -17.50
C THR A 327 26.07 -5.12 -17.78
N SER A 328 26.93 -4.95 -18.77
CA SER A 328 28.03 -5.87 -19.04
C SER A 328 29.34 -5.29 -18.49
N THR A 329 30.42 -6.08 -18.51
CA THR A 329 31.78 -5.57 -18.23
C THR A 329 32.26 -4.52 -19.23
N LYS A 330 31.44 -4.18 -20.23
CA LYS A 330 31.69 -3.23 -21.32
C LYS A 330 30.65 -2.10 -21.38
N GLY A 331 29.95 -1.82 -20.28
CA GLY A 331 28.87 -0.83 -20.27
C GLY A 331 27.53 -1.44 -20.70
N LEU A 332 26.64 -0.61 -21.25
CA LEU A 332 25.25 -1.00 -21.52
C LEU A 332 25.18 -2.21 -22.46
N THR A 333 24.26 -3.11 -22.15
CA THR A 333 23.89 -4.18 -23.08
C THR A 333 23.20 -3.60 -24.32
N ALA A 334 23.12 -4.37 -25.41
CA ALA A 334 22.37 -3.94 -26.60
C ALA A 334 20.90 -3.65 -26.26
N GLN A 335 20.28 -4.48 -25.42
CA GLN A 335 18.89 -4.30 -24.98
C GLN A 335 18.74 -3.05 -24.11
N GLY A 336 19.70 -2.78 -23.20
CA GLY A 336 19.70 -1.54 -22.43
C GLY A 336 19.78 -0.29 -23.32
N LYS A 337 20.59 -0.33 -24.39
CA LYS A 337 20.63 0.75 -25.38
C LYS A 337 19.32 0.90 -26.13
N ASP A 338 18.66 -0.21 -26.50
CA ASP A 338 17.35 -0.18 -27.16
C ASP A 338 16.26 0.42 -26.25
N VAL A 339 16.30 0.14 -24.94
CA VAL A 339 15.38 0.75 -23.94
C VAL A 339 15.55 2.27 -23.89
N LEU A 340 16.79 2.74 -23.76
CA LEU A 340 17.08 4.18 -23.66
C LEU A 340 16.81 4.90 -24.97
N GLN A 341 17.18 4.32 -26.12
CA GLN A 341 16.91 4.92 -27.42
C GLN A 341 15.39 5.08 -27.65
N ASP A 342 14.60 4.09 -27.26
CA ASP A 342 13.14 4.17 -27.37
C ASP A 342 12.53 5.24 -26.45
N ALA A 343 13.09 5.45 -25.25
CA ALA A 343 12.70 6.53 -24.35
C ALA A 343 13.04 7.91 -24.92
N ILE A 344 14.25 8.07 -25.46
CA ILE A 344 14.69 9.29 -26.16
C ILE A 344 13.79 9.60 -27.35
N ASP A 345 13.47 8.60 -28.17
CA ASP A 345 12.62 8.76 -29.37
C ASP A 345 11.19 9.22 -29.02
N LYS A 346 10.71 8.90 -27.81
CA LYS A 346 9.40 9.33 -27.28
C LYS A 346 9.45 10.66 -26.53
N GLY A 347 10.64 11.22 -26.33
CA GLY A 347 10.80 12.50 -25.63
C GLY A 347 10.83 12.40 -24.10
N VAL A 348 11.12 11.21 -23.54
CA VAL A 348 11.39 11.08 -22.11
C VAL A 348 12.70 11.82 -21.79
N THR A 349 12.65 12.74 -20.84
CA THR A 349 13.85 13.36 -20.27
C THR A 349 14.46 12.38 -19.27
N ILE A 350 15.70 11.98 -19.54
CA ILE A 350 16.45 11.01 -18.72
C ILE A 350 17.49 11.77 -17.92
N ASP A 351 17.38 11.70 -16.60
CA ASP A 351 18.27 12.38 -15.66
C ASP A 351 19.49 11.52 -15.36
N THR A 352 19.25 10.25 -15.03
CA THR A 352 20.30 9.30 -14.62
C THR A 352 20.14 7.98 -15.38
N VAL A 353 21.26 7.43 -15.86
CA VAL A 353 21.36 6.05 -16.32
C VAL A 353 22.21 5.31 -15.31
N ASN A 354 21.55 4.52 -14.47
CA ASN A 354 22.14 3.76 -13.39
C ASN A 354 22.41 2.33 -13.86
N ILE A 355 23.66 1.87 -13.79
CA ILE A 355 24.02 0.51 -14.21
C ILE A 355 24.16 -0.41 -13.00
N MET A 356 23.49 -1.56 -13.09
CA MET A 356 23.65 -2.64 -12.12
C MET A 356 24.96 -3.38 -12.36
N THR A 357 26.02 -2.92 -11.71
CA THR A 357 27.39 -3.44 -11.85
C THR A 357 27.61 -4.70 -11.03
N MET A 358 26.79 -5.72 -11.28
CA MET A 358 26.68 -6.95 -10.52
C MET A 358 26.43 -8.14 -11.45
N ASN A 359 26.56 -9.36 -10.92
CA ASN A 359 26.09 -10.57 -11.60
C ASN A 359 26.65 -10.78 -13.03
N TYR A 360 27.93 -10.46 -13.30
CA TYR A 360 28.58 -10.58 -14.63
C TYR A 360 28.84 -12.04 -15.10
N GLY A 361 28.09 -13.01 -14.60
CA GLY A 361 28.24 -14.44 -14.91
C GLY A 361 29.53 -15.03 -14.32
N TRP A 362 30.60 -15.04 -15.11
CA TRP A 362 31.89 -15.68 -14.73
C TRP A 362 32.96 -14.68 -14.29
N VAL A 363 32.66 -13.39 -14.33
CA VAL A 363 33.60 -12.31 -13.99
C VAL A 363 33.23 -11.74 -12.63
N GLU A 364 34.24 -11.51 -11.80
CA GLU A 364 34.05 -10.87 -10.50
C GLU A 364 33.75 -9.37 -10.67
N PRO A 365 32.74 -8.80 -9.96
CA PRO A 365 32.49 -7.38 -9.98
C PRO A 365 33.55 -6.64 -9.15
N SER A 366 34.83 -6.81 -9.46
CA SER A 366 35.89 -6.08 -8.77
C SER A 366 35.80 -4.58 -9.05
N GLY A 367 36.44 -3.75 -8.23
CA GLY A 367 36.50 -2.30 -8.41
C GLY A 367 36.97 -1.90 -9.82
N ASP A 368 37.96 -2.61 -10.38
CA ASP A 368 38.41 -2.41 -11.76
C ASP A 368 37.30 -2.67 -12.79
N ILE A 369 36.54 -3.76 -12.64
CA ILE A 369 35.45 -4.10 -13.58
C ILE A 369 34.29 -3.12 -13.44
N VAL A 370 33.93 -2.74 -12.22
CA VAL A 370 32.85 -1.77 -11.96
C VAL A 370 33.19 -0.40 -12.54
N THR A 371 34.38 0.14 -12.24
CA THR A 371 34.83 1.45 -12.75
C THR A 371 35.03 1.46 -14.27
N GLN A 372 35.49 0.34 -14.85
CA GLN A 372 35.57 0.17 -16.30
C GLN A 372 34.18 0.15 -16.95
N SER A 373 33.21 -0.51 -16.33
CA SER A 373 31.83 -0.57 -16.84
C SER A 373 31.17 0.80 -16.81
N ALA A 374 31.40 1.58 -15.74
CA ALA A 374 30.94 2.97 -15.64
C ALA A 374 31.61 3.89 -16.68
N SER A 375 32.91 3.73 -16.93
CA SER A 375 33.61 4.46 -18.01
C SER A 375 33.03 4.13 -19.39
N ASN A 376 32.68 2.88 -19.64
CA ASN A 376 32.06 2.50 -20.91
C ASN A 376 30.61 3.01 -21.02
N LEU A 377 29.87 3.07 -19.92
CA LEU A 377 28.56 3.74 -19.90
C LEU A 377 28.71 5.22 -20.28
N HIS A 378 29.71 5.94 -19.76
CA HIS A 378 29.96 7.33 -20.15
C HIS A 378 30.16 7.49 -21.65
N ASP A 379 30.92 6.59 -22.28
CA ASP A 379 31.11 6.55 -23.74
C ASP A 379 29.80 6.24 -24.48
N ASP A 380 29.00 5.29 -23.98
CA ASP A 380 27.68 4.96 -24.54
C ASP A 380 26.73 6.16 -24.47
N LEU A 381 26.72 6.90 -23.36
CA LEU A 381 25.98 8.16 -23.21
C LEU A 381 26.46 9.23 -24.18
N GLY A 382 27.73 9.19 -24.62
CA GLY A 382 28.24 10.07 -25.68
C GLY A 382 27.62 9.80 -27.04
N THR A 383 27.17 8.57 -27.26
CA THR A 383 26.45 8.19 -28.48
C THR A 383 24.97 8.54 -28.38
N LEU A 384 24.35 8.28 -27.22
CA LEU A 384 22.91 8.52 -26.99
C LEU A 384 22.58 10.01 -26.82
N PHE A 385 23.48 10.79 -26.20
CA PHE A 385 23.30 12.20 -25.90
C PHE A 385 24.47 13.04 -26.45
N PRO A 386 24.63 13.14 -27.79
CA PRO A 386 25.78 13.79 -28.40
C PRO A 386 25.88 15.29 -28.10
N ASP A 387 24.78 15.92 -27.69
CA ASP A 387 24.72 17.34 -27.34
C ASP A 387 25.17 17.62 -25.90
N LYS A 388 25.29 16.60 -25.04
CA LYS A 388 25.77 16.74 -23.66
C LYS A 388 27.30 16.69 -23.60
N SER A 389 27.88 17.60 -22.83
CA SER A 389 29.32 17.60 -22.54
C SER A 389 29.75 16.33 -21.79
N ALA A 390 31.06 16.07 -21.76
CA ALA A 390 31.59 14.95 -21.00
C ALA A 390 31.26 15.05 -19.50
N GLY A 391 31.26 16.25 -18.91
CA GLY A 391 30.89 16.45 -17.51
C GLY A 391 29.42 16.16 -17.26
N GLU A 392 28.52 16.70 -18.09
CA GLU A 392 27.08 16.40 -17.97
C GLU A 392 26.78 14.91 -18.11
N ARG A 393 27.51 14.20 -18.99
CA ARG A 393 27.37 12.74 -19.11
C ARG A 393 27.85 11.99 -17.88
N TRP A 394 28.88 12.46 -17.18
CA TRP A 394 29.28 11.86 -15.91
C TRP A 394 28.23 12.08 -14.81
N SER A 395 27.64 13.27 -14.75
CA SER A 395 26.53 13.54 -13.83
C SER A 395 25.28 12.70 -14.12
N MET A 396 25.13 12.16 -15.34
CA MET A 396 24.08 11.19 -15.67
C MET A 396 24.44 9.74 -15.28
N VAL A 397 25.70 9.42 -14.98
CA VAL A 397 26.10 8.05 -14.62
C VAL A 397 25.60 7.72 -13.22
N GLY A 398 24.99 6.55 -13.07
CA GLY A 398 24.77 5.89 -11.79
C GLY A 398 25.50 4.54 -11.71
N ILE A 399 25.99 4.17 -10.53
CA ILE A 399 26.64 2.88 -10.29
C ILE A 399 25.93 2.17 -9.13
N THR A 400 25.41 0.96 -9.38
CA THR A 400 24.76 0.12 -8.37
C THR A 400 25.39 -1.27 -8.34
N PRO A 401 26.41 -1.51 -7.49
CA PRO A 401 26.91 -2.85 -7.23
C PRO A 401 25.95 -3.65 -6.34
N MET A 402 26.05 -4.97 -6.33
CA MET A 402 25.47 -5.82 -5.30
C MET A 402 26.56 -6.09 -4.26
N ILE A 403 26.39 -5.61 -3.02
CA ILE A 403 27.44 -5.71 -1.99
C ILE A 403 27.68 -7.16 -1.55
N GLY A 404 28.92 -7.54 -1.21
CA GLY A 404 29.25 -8.90 -0.84
C GLY A 404 28.98 -9.93 -1.94
N VAL A 405 28.56 -11.14 -1.56
CA VAL A 405 28.32 -12.28 -2.46
C VAL A 405 27.19 -11.95 -3.43
N ASN A 406 27.49 -12.06 -4.73
CA ASN A 406 26.53 -11.88 -5.83
C ASN A 406 25.87 -13.22 -6.19
N ASN A 407 24.75 -13.16 -6.92
CA ASN A 407 24.06 -14.37 -7.42
C ASN A 407 24.97 -15.20 -8.33
N VAL A 408 25.75 -14.50 -9.15
CA VAL A 408 26.79 -15.06 -10.01
C VAL A 408 27.97 -14.11 -10.06
N GLY A 409 29.13 -14.61 -10.48
CA GLY A 409 30.31 -13.77 -10.61
C GLY A 409 30.98 -13.42 -9.28
N GLY A 410 30.90 -14.23 -8.22
CA GLY A 410 31.72 -13.98 -7.02
C GLY A 410 31.18 -12.86 -6.13
N LYS A 411 32.04 -11.94 -5.65
CA LYS A 411 31.69 -10.95 -4.63
C LYS A 411 32.21 -9.54 -4.91
N PHE A 412 31.48 -8.55 -4.43
CA PHE A 412 31.92 -7.15 -4.32
C PHE A 412 32.39 -6.88 -2.89
N THR A 413 33.64 -6.49 -2.70
CA THR A 413 34.25 -6.30 -1.37
C THR A 413 34.31 -4.85 -0.94
N GLN A 414 34.61 -4.59 0.33
CA GLN A 414 34.84 -3.25 0.85
C GLN A 414 36.03 -2.53 0.19
N ALA A 415 37.02 -3.29 -0.31
CA ALA A 415 38.12 -2.72 -1.07
C ALA A 415 37.63 -2.21 -2.44
N ASP A 416 36.76 -2.98 -3.10
CA ASP A 416 36.12 -2.57 -4.35
C ASP A 416 35.23 -1.35 -4.14
N ALA A 417 34.46 -1.30 -3.04
CA ALA A 417 33.67 -0.13 -2.67
C ALA A 417 34.52 1.14 -2.52
N LYS A 418 35.66 1.07 -1.82
CA LYS A 418 36.57 2.23 -1.66
C LYS A 418 37.13 2.71 -3.01
N GLN A 419 37.42 1.78 -3.92
CA GLN A 419 37.88 2.10 -5.26
C GLN A 419 36.76 2.79 -6.08
N VAL A 420 35.53 2.26 -6.02
CA VAL A 420 34.38 2.82 -6.71
C VAL A 420 34.04 4.21 -6.19
N LEU A 421 34.08 4.43 -4.87
CA LEU A 421 33.90 5.76 -4.26
C LEU A 421 34.89 6.77 -4.84
N THR A 422 36.19 6.41 -4.81
CA THR A 422 37.25 7.31 -5.31
C THR A 422 37.01 7.64 -6.78
N PHE A 423 36.71 6.64 -7.60
CA PHE A 423 36.40 6.84 -9.02
C PHE A 423 35.18 7.73 -9.23
N ALA A 424 34.12 7.56 -8.44
CA ALA A 424 32.90 8.35 -8.56
C ALA A 424 33.13 9.82 -8.19
N GLN A 425 33.92 10.07 -7.14
CA GLN A 425 34.33 11.41 -6.73
C GLN A 425 35.24 12.07 -7.77
N ASP A 426 36.20 11.34 -8.33
CA ASP A 426 37.14 11.87 -9.33
C ASP A 426 36.47 12.24 -10.67
N ASN A 427 35.29 11.70 -10.96
CA ASN A 427 34.57 11.92 -12.22
C ASN A 427 33.26 12.70 -12.05
N ASP A 428 32.92 13.18 -10.84
CA ASP A 428 31.66 13.90 -10.57
C ASP A 428 30.40 13.11 -10.99
N ILE A 429 30.39 11.80 -10.68
CA ILE A 429 29.27 10.89 -10.98
C ILE A 429 27.99 11.33 -10.27
N GLY A 430 26.81 11.21 -10.90
CA GLY A 430 25.56 11.66 -10.29
C GLY A 430 25.08 10.80 -9.12
N LEU A 431 25.13 9.47 -9.29
CA LEU A 431 24.53 8.53 -8.36
C LEU A 431 25.48 7.38 -7.98
N LEU A 432 25.63 7.15 -6.68
CA LEU A 432 26.06 5.86 -6.14
C LEU A 432 24.88 5.20 -5.41
N SER A 433 24.75 3.91 -5.60
CA SER A 433 23.80 3.08 -4.87
C SER A 433 24.39 1.69 -4.65
N PHE A 434 23.64 0.81 -4.02
CA PHE A 434 23.90 -0.61 -4.05
C PHE A 434 22.64 -1.41 -3.76
N TRP A 435 22.65 -2.68 -4.15
CA TRP A 435 21.70 -3.70 -3.71
C TRP A 435 22.27 -4.50 -2.52
N SER A 436 21.73 -4.41 -1.31
CA SER A 436 20.69 -3.50 -0.78
C SER A 436 21.00 -3.21 0.70
N ILE A 437 20.33 -2.23 1.32
CA ILE A 437 20.65 -1.75 2.68
C ILE A 437 20.51 -2.83 3.75
N ASP A 438 19.48 -3.69 3.65
CA ASP A 438 19.31 -4.84 4.52
C ASP A 438 20.43 -5.88 4.41
N ARG A 439 21.22 -5.87 3.33
CA ARG A 439 22.36 -6.78 3.16
C ARG A 439 23.60 -6.30 3.89
N ASP A 440 23.66 -5.04 4.31
CA ASP A 440 24.87 -4.39 4.84
C ASP A 440 25.15 -4.76 6.33
N ASN A 441 25.19 -6.06 6.66
CA ASN A 441 25.28 -6.53 8.07
C ASN A 441 26.11 -7.81 8.33
N GLY A 442 26.87 -8.29 7.35
CA GLY A 442 28.16 -8.96 7.61
C GLY A 442 28.25 -10.28 8.36
N THR A 443 27.32 -11.22 8.18
CA THR A 443 27.51 -12.58 8.74
C THR A 443 27.96 -13.55 7.64
N GLY A 444 29.28 -13.73 7.52
CA GLY A 444 30.03 -14.44 6.47
C GLY A 444 29.70 -15.93 6.25
N SER A 445 28.48 -16.25 5.85
CA SER A 445 28.08 -17.58 5.39
C SER A 445 28.72 -17.96 4.04
N GLY A 446 29.21 -16.98 3.27
CA GLY A 446 29.63 -17.17 1.88
C GLY A 446 28.47 -17.40 0.92
N GLU A 447 27.23 -17.20 1.38
CA GLU A 447 26.00 -17.43 0.62
C GLU A 447 25.28 -16.12 0.32
N VAL A 448 24.51 -16.10 -0.77
CA VAL A 448 23.62 -14.99 -1.11
C VAL A 448 22.45 -14.95 -0.14
N SER A 449 22.09 -13.74 0.30
CA SER A 449 20.95 -13.51 1.17
C SER A 449 20.35 -12.13 0.88
N PRO A 450 19.01 -11.96 1.02
CA PRO A 450 18.37 -10.65 0.95
C PRO A 450 18.66 -9.77 2.17
N VAL A 451 19.08 -10.38 3.30
CA VAL A 451 19.30 -9.69 4.58
C VAL A 451 20.75 -9.77 5.04
N LYS A 452 21.67 -10.28 4.20
CA LYS A 452 23.11 -10.40 4.50
C LYS A 452 23.94 -10.29 3.23
N SER A 453 25.10 -9.64 3.34
CA SER A 453 26.07 -9.54 2.24
C SER A 453 26.82 -10.85 1.99
N GLY A 454 26.81 -11.78 2.95
CA GLY A 454 27.49 -13.07 2.82
C GLY A 454 29.02 -13.00 2.95
N ILE A 455 29.58 -11.85 3.32
CA ILE A 455 31.02 -11.67 3.61
C ILE A 455 31.22 -11.13 5.03
N ASP A 456 32.45 -11.22 5.53
CA ASP A 456 32.83 -10.60 6.80
C ASP A 456 32.91 -9.07 6.62
N GLN A 457 32.11 -8.35 7.41
CA GLN A 457 32.09 -6.89 7.48
C GLN A 457 31.45 -6.44 8.80
N GLU A 458 31.66 -5.18 9.19
CA GLU A 458 30.84 -4.57 10.23
C GLU A 458 29.45 -4.19 9.67
N PRO A 459 28.41 -4.10 10.52
CA PRO A 459 27.13 -3.51 10.11
C PRO A 459 27.31 -2.11 9.55
N TYR A 460 26.66 -1.84 8.42
CA TYR A 460 26.70 -0.58 7.67
C TYR A 460 28.09 -0.20 7.13
N GLU A 461 29.03 -1.16 6.98
CA GLU A 461 30.38 -0.86 6.49
C GLU A 461 30.38 -0.38 5.03
N PHE A 462 29.57 -0.96 4.14
CA PHE A 462 29.48 -0.48 2.76
C PHE A 462 28.83 0.91 2.69
N SER A 463 27.75 1.11 3.45
CA SER A 463 27.09 2.42 3.59
C SER A 463 28.07 3.48 4.10
N SER A 464 28.85 3.17 5.13
CA SER A 464 29.85 4.08 5.69
C SER A 464 30.96 4.43 4.69
N ILE A 465 31.27 3.53 3.75
CA ILE A 465 32.21 3.80 2.66
C ILE A 465 31.59 4.74 1.63
N PHE A 466 30.32 4.56 1.25
CA PHE A 466 29.68 5.38 0.22
C PHE A 466 29.05 6.69 0.73
N ALA A 467 28.70 6.81 2.01
CA ALA A 467 28.10 8.01 2.59
C ALA A 467 28.86 9.31 2.31
N PRO A 468 30.22 9.36 2.34
CA PRO A 468 30.99 10.56 1.97
C PRO A 468 30.88 10.99 0.50
N PHE A 469 30.21 10.20 -0.36
CA PHE A 469 29.94 10.58 -1.74
C PHE A 469 28.91 11.70 -1.85
N THR A 470 27.91 11.71 -0.96
CA THR A 470 26.87 12.73 -1.01
C THR A 470 27.47 14.10 -0.71
N SER A 471 27.34 15.03 -1.65
CA SER A 471 27.81 16.41 -1.51
C SER A 471 26.62 17.35 -1.25
N GLU A 472 26.50 17.89 -0.03
CA GLU A 472 25.53 18.93 0.30
C GLU A 472 25.98 20.34 -0.10
#